data_AF-A0A2A5XHJ5-F1
#
_entry.id   AF-A0A2A5XHJ5-F1
#
_cell.length_a   1.000
_cell.length_b   1.000
_cell.length_c   1.000
_cell.angle_alpha   90.00
_cell.angle_beta   90.00
_cell.angle_gamma   90.00
#
_symmetry.space_group_name_H-M   'P 1'
#
loop_
_entity.id
_entity.type
_entity.pdbx_description
1 polymer ?
#
loop_
_entity_poly.entity_id
_entity_poly.type
_entity_poly.pdbx_seq_one_letter_code
_entity_poly.pdbx_strand_id
1 'polypeptide(L)'
;MINIKIMRRLKFLFISILIFSFFGCEQDDYEFGDIQSPTNLIITAEIQGADDDNPFGDGSGYVTFTAIADDAISYKFKISDEEFLASGGILTHRFTTIGTFIYDVEVLASGTAGIMSNGAISVEVLYSFQPPAELLEDLTSGSWRVMAEAPGHLGVHAANTFHDGVNTFPVWYSAAPFDKSETGMYDDRLTFNADGTMDYEAFDYIFGKDVPLEEDFSGNQGLETDDGEHDFYPIEDFTSNWSISEEDGYLVINFTGNGFAGFYVGGNHSYTITYRSSTEMYLKTIGFDNNAWYIKLTNQ
;
A
#
# COMPACT_ATOMS: atom_id res chain seq x y z
N MET A 1 4.01 4.18 89.76
CA MET A 1 3.35 5.46 89.37
C MET A 1 3.85 6.08 88.05
N ILE A 2 4.93 5.55 87.43
CA ILE A 2 5.54 6.11 86.20
C ILE A 2 4.82 5.68 84.90
N ASN A 3 4.25 4.47 84.84
CA ASN A 3 3.63 3.92 83.62
C ASN A 3 2.32 4.62 83.17
N ILE A 4 1.50 5.13 84.08
CA ILE A 4 0.20 5.73 83.73
C ILE A 4 0.36 7.13 83.12
N LYS A 5 1.38 7.90 83.54
CA LYS A 5 1.65 9.25 82.99
C LYS A 5 2.18 9.19 81.55
N ILE A 6 2.98 8.17 81.20
CA ILE A 6 3.54 8.00 79.85
C ILE A 6 2.45 7.58 78.86
N MET A 7 1.57 6.64 79.22
CA MET A 7 0.43 6.23 78.39
C MET A 7 -0.58 7.37 78.15
N ARG A 8 -0.77 8.27 79.12
CA ARG A 8 -1.69 9.42 78.97
C ARG A 8 -1.11 10.52 78.07
N ARG A 9 0.23 10.67 78.03
CA ARG A 9 0.92 11.59 77.11
C ARG A 9 1.03 11.02 75.70
N LEU A 10 1.17 9.69 75.55
CA LEU A 10 1.20 9.02 74.25
C LEU A 10 -0.18 9.03 73.55
N LYS A 11 -1.28 8.90 74.31
CA LYS A 11 -2.65 9.07 73.78
C LYS A 11 -2.93 10.50 73.31
N PHE A 12 -2.41 11.52 74.00
CA PHE A 12 -2.53 12.91 73.55
C PHE A 12 -1.67 13.20 72.32
N LEU A 13 -0.49 12.56 72.19
CA LEU A 13 0.36 12.66 71.01
C LEU A 13 -0.27 11.99 69.78
N PHE A 14 -0.91 10.83 69.93
CA PHE A 14 -1.61 10.12 68.85
C PHE A 14 -2.86 10.87 68.37
N ILE A 15 -3.61 11.50 69.28
CA ILE A 15 -4.77 12.34 68.92
C ILE A 15 -4.32 13.65 68.25
N SER A 16 -3.20 14.23 68.65
CA SER A 16 -2.63 15.43 68.03
C SER A 16 -2.09 15.18 66.61
N ILE A 17 -1.59 13.98 66.32
CA ILE A 17 -1.10 13.60 64.99
C ILE A 17 -2.25 13.27 64.03
N LEU A 18 -3.36 12.70 64.53
CA LEU A 18 -4.51 12.35 63.69
C LEU A 18 -5.33 13.57 63.23
N ILE A 19 -5.26 14.69 63.97
CA ILE A 19 -5.97 15.94 63.63
C ILE A 19 -5.24 16.73 62.53
N PHE A 20 -3.92 16.53 62.34
CA PHE A 20 -3.13 17.21 61.30
C PHE A 20 -3.19 16.53 59.92
N SER A 21 -3.72 15.32 59.81
CA SER A 21 -3.79 14.57 58.54
C SER A 21 -4.94 14.97 57.61
N PHE A 22 -5.80 15.91 58.03
CA PHE A 22 -6.98 16.35 57.24
C PHE A 22 -6.81 17.68 56.50
N PHE A 23 -5.62 18.32 56.55
CA PHE A 23 -5.35 19.60 55.87
C PHE A 23 -4.46 19.48 54.62
N GLY A 24 -4.20 18.27 54.14
CA GLY A 24 -3.26 18.01 53.03
C GLY A 24 -3.92 17.71 51.68
N CYS A 25 -5.21 17.96 51.50
CA CYS A 25 -5.79 17.98 50.16
C CYS A 25 -5.69 19.41 49.65
N GLU A 26 -4.50 19.81 49.21
CA GLU A 26 -4.40 20.89 48.24
C GLU A 26 -5.12 20.34 46.99
N GLN A 27 -6.36 20.75 46.79
CA GLN A 27 -6.96 20.68 45.47
C GLN A 27 -6.17 21.68 44.65
N ASP A 28 -5.27 21.18 43.82
CA ASP A 28 -4.74 21.98 42.73
C ASP A 28 -5.96 22.45 41.91
N ASP A 29 -6.39 23.69 42.12
CA ASP A 29 -7.34 24.37 41.24
C ASP A 29 -6.60 24.60 39.93
N TYR A 30 -6.69 23.62 39.03
CA TYR A 30 -6.33 23.81 37.64
C TYR A 30 -7.41 24.68 37.01
N GLU A 31 -7.23 26.00 37.08
CA GLU A 31 -7.98 26.91 36.23
C GLU A 31 -7.58 26.60 34.78
N PHE A 32 -8.52 26.08 34.01
CA PHE A 32 -8.42 26.16 32.56
C PHE A 32 -8.33 27.66 32.22
N GLY A 33 -7.32 28.05 31.44
CA GLY A 33 -7.28 29.39 30.86
C GLY A 33 -8.57 29.67 30.07
N ASP A 34 -8.75 30.91 29.62
CA ASP A 34 -9.98 31.35 28.97
C ASP A 34 -10.52 30.32 27.97
N ILE A 35 -11.74 29.83 28.25
CA ILE A 35 -12.41 28.85 27.42
C ILE A 35 -12.95 29.58 26.19
N GLN A 36 -12.23 29.46 25.08
CA GLN A 36 -12.59 30.07 23.80
C GLN A 36 -13.02 29.00 22.79
N SER A 37 -14.21 29.19 22.22
CA SER A 37 -14.73 28.41 21.10
C SER A 37 -14.12 28.92 19.79
N PRO A 38 -13.63 28.05 18.91
CA PRO A 38 -13.12 28.51 17.63
C PRO A 38 -14.19 29.17 16.78
N THR A 39 -13.86 30.29 16.13
CA THR A 39 -14.78 31.04 15.26
C THR A 39 -14.14 31.36 13.91
N ASN A 40 -14.93 31.88 12.97
CA ASN A 40 -14.46 32.30 11.65
C ASN A 40 -13.68 31.20 10.89
N LEU A 41 -14.15 29.95 10.98
CA LEU A 41 -13.57 28.84 10.25
C LEU A 41 -13.69 29.07 8.74
N ILE A 42 -12.54 29.23 8.09
CA ILE A 42 -12.37 29.34 6.65
C ILE A 42 -11.66 28.07 6.19
N ILE A 43 -12.20 27.45 5.15
CA ILE A 43 -11.63 26.25 4.53
C ILE A 43 -11.36 26.59 3.06
N THR A 44 -10.14 26.35 2.61
CA THR A 44 -9.75 26.46 1.20
C THR A 44 -9.23 25.13 0.69
N ALA A 45 -9.32 24.93 -0.62
CA ALA A 45 -8.80 23.77 -1.32
C ALA A 45 -8.00 24.25 -2.53
N GLU A 46 -6.76 23.78 -2.64
CA GLU A 46 -5.89 23.99 -3.79
C GLU A 46 -5.66 22.66 -4.49
N ILE A 47 -6.26 22.49 -5.68
CA ILE A 47 -6.09 21.30 -6.50
C ILE A 47 -4.77 21.42 -7.27
N GLN A 48 -3.93 20.40 -7.20
CA GLN A 48 -2.64 20.40 -7.89
C GLN A 48 -2.84 20.53 -9.42
N GLY A 49 -2.13 21.49 -10.02
CA GLY A 49 -2.17 21.73 -11.46
C GLY A 49 -3.47 22.36 -11.98
N ALA A 50 -4.35 22.85 -11.10
CA ALA A 50 -5.57 23.52 -11.54
C ALA A 50 -5.29 24.94 -12.07
N ASP A 51 -5.85 25.25 -13.22
CA ASP A 51 -5.83 26.56 -13.88
C ASP A 51 -7.10 26.76 -14.72
N ASP A 52 -7.16 27.84 -15.51
CA ASP A 52 -8.34 28.18 -16.33
C ASP A 52 -8.66 27.11 -17.38
N ASP A 53 -7.64 26.38 -17.87
CA ASP A 53 -7.80 25.33 -18.89
C ASP A 53 -8.03 23.94 -18.25
N ASN A 54 -7.55 23.73 -17.02
CA ASN A 54 -7.64 22.47 -16.25
C ASN A 54 -8.30 22.71 -14.88
N PRO A 55 -9.61 23.05 -14.82
CA PRO A 55 -10.26 23.46 -13.58
C PRO A 55 -10.30 22.38 -12.49
N PHE A 56 -10.07 21.11 -12.84
CA PHE A 56 -10.12 19.95 -11.95
C PHE A 56 -8.73 19.37 -11.64
N GLY A 57 -7.65 20.07 -12.01
CA GLY A 57 -6.27 19.68 -11.78
C GLY A 57 -5.59 18.96 -12.94
N ASP A 58 -4.32 18.62 -12.75
CA ASP A 58 -3.45 17.92 -13.72
C ASP A 58 -3.70 16.40 -13.83
N GLY A 59 -4.73 15.89 -13.14
CA GLY A 59 -5.04 14.46 -13.07
C GLY A 59 -4.28 13.70 -11.99
N SER A 60 -3.42 14.35 -11.19
CA SER A 60 -2.70 13.70 -10.08
C SER A 60 -3.58 13.34 -8.88
N GLY A 61 -4.75 13.97 -8.76
CA GLY A 61 -5.69 13.78 -7.66
C GLY A 61 -5.28 14.43 -6.33
N TYR A 62 -4.15 15.15 -6.28
CA TYR A 62 -3.70 15.84 -5.06
C TYR A 62 -4.49 17.12 -4.82
N VAL A 63 -4.99 17.28 -3.59
CA VAL A 63 -5.61 18.51 -3.10
C VAL A 63 -4.98 18.89 -1.77
N THR A 64 -4.57 20.15 -1.64
CA THR A 64 -4.12 20.72 -0.38
C THR A 64 -5.26 21.53 0.25
N PHE A 65 -5.77 21.05 1.36
CA PHE A 65 -6.77 21.75 2.16
C PHE A 65 -6.10 22.59 3.23
N THR A 66 -6.56 23.83 3.38
CA THR A 66 -6.14 24.72 4.48
C THR A 66 -7.36 25.17 5.26
N ALA A 67 -7.32 24.98 6.57
CA ALA A 67 -8.33 25.39 7.52
C ALA A 67 -7.76 26.40 8.51
N ILE A 68 -8.44 27.53 8.67
CA ILE A 68 -8.05 28.61 9.59
C ILE A 68 -9.29 29.03 10.36
N ALA A 69 -9.19 29.05 11.69
CA ALA A 69 -10.20 29.57 12.60
C ALA A 69 -9.51 30.37 13.72
N ASP A 70 -10.17 31.44 14.18
CA ASP A 70 -9.77 32.16 15.38
C ASP A 70 -9.91 31.23 16.60
N ASP A 71 -8.98 31.31 17.55
CA ASP A 71 -8.94 30.54 18.80
C ASP A 71 -8.91 28.99 18.62
N ALA A 72 -8.58 28.51 17.42
CA ALA A 72 -8.31 27.10 17.17
C ALA A 72 -6.86 26.73 17.52
N ILE A 73 -6.69 25.57 18.18
CA ILE A 73 -5.41 24.97 18.55
C ILE A 73 -5.08 23.71 17.74
N SER A 74 -6.07 23.08 17.11
CA SER A 74 -5.89 21.96 16.20
C SER A 74 -7.06 21.78 15.25
N TYR A 75 -6.84 21.05 14.16
CA TYR A 75 -7.88 20.73 13.18
C TYR A 75 -7.93 19.23 12.93
N LYS A 76 -9.11 18.75 12.61
CA LYS A 76 -9.37 17.40 12.12
C LYS A 76 -10.16 17.49 10.83
N PHE A 77 -9.62 16.93 9.76
CA PHE A 77 -10.32 16.77 8.50
C PHE A 77 -10.99 15.41 8.47
N LYS A 78 -12.16 15.33 7.88
CA LYS A 78 -12.86 14.08 7.62
C LYS A 78 -13.23 14.04 6.14
N ILE A 79 -12.74 13.00 5.48
CA ILE A 79 -12.94 12.73 4.05
C ILE A 79 -13.56 11.35 3.98
N SER A 80 -14.80 11.27 3.49
CA SER A 80 -15.62 10.06 3.61
C SER A 80 -15.71 9.57 5.07
N ASP A 81 -15.24 8.36 5.38
CA ASP A 81 -15.23 7.79 6.75
C ASP A 81 -13.85 7.88 7.44
N GLU A 82 -12.86 8.49 6.79
CA GLU A 82 -11.51 8.62 7.30
C GLU A 82 -11.29 9.97 7.99
N GLU A 83 -10.57 9.96 9.12
CA GLU A 83 -10.24 11.14 9.90
C GLU A 83 -8.73 11.42 9.88
N PHE A 84 -8.36 12.66 9.58
CA PHE A 84 -6.96 13.12 9.49
C PHE A 84 -6.72 14.25 10.49
N LEU A 85 -5.79 14.06 11.42
CA LEU A 85 -5.37 15.09 12.36
C LEU A 85 -4.34 16.01 11.69
N ALA A 86 -4.61 17.31 11.72
CA ALA A 86 -3.76 18.34 11.14
C ALA A 86 -3.68 19.54 12.10
N SER A 87 -2.78 19.49 13.09
CA SER A 87 -2.67 20.54 14.11
C SER A 87 -2.41 21.94 13.53
N GLY A 88 -1.72 22.02 12.38
CA GLY A 88 -1.47 23.29 11.67
C GLY A 88 -2.57 23.71 10.69
N GLY A 89 -3.66 22.94 10.59
CA GLY A 89 -4.77 23.23 9.67
C GLY A 89 -4.48 22.94 8.20
N ILE A 90 -3.35 22.29 7.87
CA ILE A 90 -3.00 21.93 6.49
C ILE A 90 -3.02 20.41 6.34
N LEU A 91 -3.76 19.93 5.33
CA LEU A 91 -3.80 18.53 4.92
C LEU A 91 -3.64 18.44 3.39
N THR A 92 -2.66 17.69 2.92
CA THR A 92 -2.61 17.24 1.52
C THR A 92 -3.17 15.83 1.44
N HIS A 93 -4.21 15.63 0.64
CA HIS A 93 -4.85 14.34 0.40
C HIS A 93 -4.83 14.01 -1.10
N ARG A 94 -4.72 12.73 -1.45
CA ARG A 94 -4.74 12.25 -2.84
C ARG A 94 -6.00 11.43 -3.08
N PHE A 95 -6.85 11.88 -3.99
CA PHE A 95 -8.00 11.14 -4.48
C PHE A 95 -7.58 10.23 -5.64
N THR A 96 -7.96 8.95 -5.59
CA THR A 96 -7.53 7.94 -6.57
C THR A 96 -8.67 7.29 -7.35
N THR A 97 -9.90 7.83 -7.25
CA THR A 97 -11.02 7.35 -8.06
C THR A 97 -10.87 7.85 -9.50
N ILE A 98 -10.63 6.94 -10.45
CA ILE A 98 -10.38 7.29 -11.86
C ILE A 98 -11.57 8.06 -12.45
N GLY A 99 -11.29 9.27 -12.94
CA GLY A 99 -12.27 10.19 -13.50
C GLY A 99 -12.38 11.48 -12.70
N THR A 100 -13.47 12.22 -12.93
CA THR A 100 -13.75 13.46 -12.21
C THR A 100 -14.88 13.22 -11.21
N PHE A 101 -14.63 13.51 -9.94
CA PHE A 101 -15.60 13.32 -8.86
C PHE A 101 -15.61 14.50 -7.89
N ILE A 102 -16.76 14.70 -7.25
CA ILE A 102 -16.94 15.68 -6.18
C ILE A 102 -16.73 14.99 -4.84
N TYR A 103 -15.90 15.59 -3.99
CA TYR A 103 -15.59 15.11 -2.65
C TYR A 103 -15.99 16.15 -1.61
N ASP A 104 -16.76 15.71 -0.62
CA ASP A 104 -17.12 16.51 0.55
C ASP A 104 -16.09 16.31 1.67
N VAL A 105 -15.56 17.41 2.18
CA VAL A 105 -14.52 17.44 3.20
C VAL A 105 -15.04 18.22 4.39
N GLU A 106 -15.25 17.53 5.50
CA GLU A 106 -15.64 18.14 6.78
C GLU A 106 -14.38 18.52 7.56
N VAL A 107 -14.41 19.67 8.23
CA VAL A 107 -13.32 20.13 9.09
C VAL A 107 -13.88 20.45 10.45
N LEU A 108 -13.22 19.93 11.49
CA LEU A 108 -13.48 20.29 12.87
C LEU A 108 -12.28 21.08 13.41
N ALA A 109 -12.52 22.32 13.83
CA ALA A 109 -11.53 23.13 14.53
C ALA A 109 -11.74 22.98 16.04
N SER A 110 -10.68 22.62 16.76
CA SER A 110 -10.67 22.44 18.22
C SER A 110 -10.06 23.65 18.89
N GLY A 111 -10.72 24.18 19.90
CA GLY A 111 -10.20 25.22 20.79
C GLY A 111 -9.84 24.66 22.17
N THR A 112 -9.64 25.57 23.11
CA THR A 112 -9.40 25.22 24.52
C THR A 112 -10.53 24.39 25.14
N ALA A 113 -10.21 23.55 26.12
CA ALA A 113 -11.17 22.67 26.81
C ALA A 113 -11.98 21.73 25.90
N GLY A 114 -11.51 21.49 24.67
CA GLY A 114 -12.15 20.56 23.73
C GLY A 114 -13.41 21.10 23.07
N ILE A 115 -13.66 22.42 23.12
CA ILE A 115 -14.77 23.02 22.39
C ILE A 115 -14.45 23.07 20.90
N MET A 116 -15.44 22.77 20.07
CA MET A 116 -15.27 22.56 18.64
C MET A 116 -16.18 23.51 17.84
N SER A 117 -15.69 23.94 16.68
CA SER A 117 -16.54 24.38 15.56
C SER A 117 -16.32 23.46 14.36
N ASN A 118 -17.27 23.43 13.44
CA ASN A 118 -17.16 22.63 12.23
C ASN A 118 -17.54 23.44 10.99
N GLY A 119 -17.10 22.95 9.84
CA GLY A 119 -17.43 23.45 8.51
C GLY A 119 -17.19 22.35 7.47
N ALA A 120 -17.59 22.61 6.23
CA ALA A 120 -17.35 21.69 5.12
C ALA A 120 -17.09 22.45 3.83
N ILE A 121 -16.37 21.81 2.91
CA ILE A 121 -16.17 22.26 1.53
C ILE A 121 -16.37 21.07 0.59
N SER A 122 -16.88 21.33 -0.62
CA SER A 122 -16.91 20.36 -1.70
C SER A 122 -15.86 20.73 -2.74
N VAL A 123 -15.09 19.78 -3.22
CA VAL A 123 -14.06 19.96 -4.26
C VAL A 123 -14.27 18.95 -5.39
N GLU A 124 -14.23 19.40 -6.63
CA GLU A 124 -14.31 18.54 -7.81
C GLU A 124 -12.90 18.28 -8.34
N VAL A 125 -12.49 17.02 -8.41
CA VAL A 125 -11.10 16.61 -8.66
C VAL A 125 -11.05 15.59 -9.78
N LEU A 126 -10.15 15.80 -10.74
CA LEU A 126 -9.78 14.82 -11.75
C LEU A 126 -8.63 13.95 -11.23
N TYR A 127 -8.82 12.64 -11.29
CA TYR A 127 -7.72 11.68 -11.20
C TYR A 127 -7.63 10.86 -12.49
N SER A 128 -6.45 10.87 -13.10
CA SER A 128 -6.08 10.01 -14.21
C SER A 128 -4.80 9.29 -13.85
N PHE A 129 -4.83 7.97 -13.81
CA PHE A 129 -3.63 7.20 -13.51
C PHE A 129 -2.56 7.44 -14.58
N GLN A 130 -1.37 7.82 -14.13
CA GLN A 130 -0.16 7.90 -14.94
C GLN A 130 0.91 7.04 -14.26
N PRO A 131 1.47 6.04 -14.95
CA PRO A 131 2.55 5.23 -14.39
C PRO A 131 3.75 6.12 -14.01
N PRO A 132 4.45 5.85 -12.90
CA PRO A 132 5.66 6.59 -12.56
C PRO A 132 6.69 6.53 -13.69
N ALA A 133 7.21 7.68 -14.13
CA ALA A 133 8.15 7.74 -15.26
C ALA A 133 9.43 6.91 -15.02
N GLU A 134 9.93 6.89 -13.78
CA GLU A 134 11.08 6.07 -13.38
C GLU A 134 10.78 4.57 -13.52
N LEU A 135 9.56 4.11 -13.21
CA LEU A 135 9.16 2.71 -13.44
C LEU A 135 9.17 2.36 -14.93
N LEU A 136 8.69 3.28 -15.79
CA LEU A 136 8.70 3.06 -17.23
C LEU A 136 10.13 3.02 -17.78
N GLU A 137 11.01 3.89 -17.29
CA GLU A 137 12.43 3.86 -17.64
C GLU A 137 13.10 2.55 -17.19
N ASP A 138 12.88 2.14 -15.94
CA ASP A 138 13.42 0.90 -15.39
C ASP A 138 12.97 -0.32 -16.21
N LEU A 139 11.65 -0.44 -16.48
CA LEU A 139 11.07 -1.54 -17.24
C LEU A 139 11.63 -1.64 -18.66
N THR A 140 11.81 -0.50 -19.33
CA THR A 140 12.21 -0.43 -20.75
C THR A 140 13.73 -0.38 -20.97
N SER A 141 14.53 -0.42 -19.90
CA SER A 141 16.00 -0.29 -19.96
C SER A 141 16.75 -1.56 -20.41
N GLY A 142 16.07 -2.70 -20.58
CA GLY A 142 16.67 -3.97 -21.00
C GLY A 142 15.67 -5.14 -21.00
N SER A 143 16.20 -6.35 -21.05
CA SER A 143 15.41 -7.59 -20.94
C SER A 143 15.38 -8.07 -19.50
N TRP A 144 14.20 -8.43 -19.00
CA TRP A 144 14.00 -9.04 -17.69
C TRP A 144 14.02 -10.56 -17.80
N ARG A 145 14.51 -11.21 -16.75
CA ARG A 145 14.52 -12.68 -16.60
C ARG A 145 14.17 -13.06 -15.17
N VAL A 146 13.81 -14.32 -14.95
CA VAL A 146 13.72 -14.86 -13.59
C VAL A 146 15.10 -14.77 -12.91
N MET A 147 15.13 -14.23 -11.70
CA MET A 147 16.33 -14.14 -10.86
C MET A 147 16.60 -15.49 -10.17
N ALA A 148 16.93 -16.51 -10.97
CA ALA A 148 17.12 -17.89 -10.54
C ALA A 148 18.07 -18.07 -9.34
N GLU A 149 19.09 -17.21 -9.27
CA GLU A 149 20.09 -17.17 -8.21
C GLU A 149 19.57 -16.70 -6.85
N ALA A 150 18.39 -16.06 -6.81
CA ALA A 150 17.81 -15.54 -5.59
C ALA A 150 16.94 -16.60 -4.86
N PRO A 151 16.94 -16.61 -3.53
CA PRO A 151 15.98 -17.40 -2.76
C PRO A 151 14.56 -16.87 -2.98
N GLY A 152 13.58 -17.77 -3.03
CA GLY A 152 12.17 -17.43 -3.16
C GLY A 152 11.80 -16.76 -4.49
N HIS A 153 12.60 -16.96 -5.54
CA HIS A 153 12.35 -16.38 -6.86
C HIS A 153 11.08 -16.92 -7.51
N LEU A 154 10.59 -18.08 -7.07
CA LEU A 154 9.27 -18.62 -7.37
C LEU A 154 8.63 -19.06 -6.05
N GLY A 155 7.35 -18.78 -5.84
CA GLY A 155 6.64 -19.24 -4.64
C GLY A 155 5.13 -19.21 -4.78
N VAL A 156 4.44 -19.89 -3.87
CA VAL A 156 2.98 -19.97 -3.82
C VAL A 156 2.46 -19.82 -2.40
N HIS A 157 1.31 -19.16 -2.25
CA HIS A 157 0.59 -19.05 -1.00
C HIS A 157 -0.91 -18.77 -1.23
N ALA A 158 -1.71 -18.64 -0.17
CA ALA A 158 -3.11 -18.23 -0.26
C ALA A 158 -3.28 -16.85 -0.92
N ALA A 159 -4.35 -16.67 -1.71
CA ALA A 159 -4.64 -15.49 -2.54
C ALA A 159 -4.48 -14.12 -1.82
N ASN A 160 -4.93 -14.03 -0.57
CA ASN A 160 -4.98 -12.79 0.19
C ASN A 160 -3.65 -12.42 0.88
N THR A 161 -2.58 -13.15 0.63
CA THR A 161 -1.27 -12.85 1.21
C THR A 161 -0.49 -11.83 0.41
N PHE A 162 0.50 -11.25 1.06
CA PHE A 162 1.41 -10.28 0.47
C PHE A 162 2.83 -10.61 0.94
N HIS A 163 3.75 -10.74 0.00
CA HIS A 163 5.16 -11.01 0.23
C HIS A 163 5.98 -10.09 -0.67
N ASP A 164 7.02 -9.47 -0.11
CA ASP A 164 7.89 -8.51 -0.79
C ASP A 164 9.14 -9.15 -1.41
N GLY A 165 9.40 -10.44 -1.15
CA GLY A 165 10.56 -11.15 -1.70
C GLY A 165 11.90 -10.63 -1.16
N VAL A 166 11.87 -9.81 -0.11
CA VAL A 166 13.05 -9.24 0.57
C VAL A 166 13.01 -9.58 2.05
N ASN A 167 11.94 -9.19 2.74
CA ASN A 167 11.74 -9.44 4.17
C ASN A 167 10.84 -10.65 4.42
N THR A 168 9.96 -10.96 3.46
CA THR A 168 8.92 -11.98 3.57
C THR A 168 8.81 -12.79 2.29
N PHE A 169 8.56 -14.09 2.43
CA PHE A 169 8.45 -15.03 1.33
C PHE A 169 7.24 -15.95 1.54
N PRO A 170 6.64 -16.47 0.45
CA PRO A 170 5.59 -17.49 0.52
C PRO A 170 6.01 -18.73 1.33
N VAL A 171 5.17 -19.21 2.24
CA VAL A 171 5.51 -20.35 3.12
C VAL A 171 4.95 -21.71 2.70
N TRP A 172 4.00 -21.79 1.76
CA TRP A 172 3.56 -23.09 1.24
C TRP A 172 4.63 -23.69 0.33
N TYR A 173 5.23 -22.85 -0.52
CA TYR A 173 6.45 -23.18 -1.24
C TYR A 173 7.19 -21.88 -1.59
N SER A 174 8.52 -21.93 -1.48
CA SER A 174 9.45 -20.91 -1.97
C SER A 174 10.70 -21.63 -2.50
N ALA A 175 11.01 -21.43 -3.78
CA ALA A 175 12.13 -22.06 -4.45
C ALA A 175 13.47 -21.68 -3.81
N ALA A 176 14.35 -22.67 -3.62
CA ALA A 176 15.75 -22.40 -3.34
C ALA A 176 16.43 -21.78 -4.58
N PRO A 177 17.60 -21.13 -4.44
CA PRO A 177 18.38 -20.73 -5.61
C PRO A 177 18.59 -21.89 -6.58
N PHE A 178 18.26 -21.67 -7.85
CA PHE A 178 18.35 -22.63 -8.96
C PHE A 178 17.49 -23.90 -8.83
N ASP A 179 16.47 -23.91 -7.97
CA ASP A 179 15.61 -25.10 -7.74
C ASP A 179 14.85 -25.58 -9.00
N LYS A 180 14.71 -24.69 -10.01
CA LYS A 180 14.06 -24.98 -11.30
C LYS A 180 15.05 -24.94 -12.48
N SER A 181 16.31 -25.35 -12.26
CA SER A 181 17.34 -25.34 -13.32
C SER A 181 17.07 -26.32 -14.46
N GLU A 182 16.22 -27.32 -14.22
CA GLU A 182 15.85 -28.35 -15.18
C GLU A 182 14.47 -28.09 -15.80
N THR A 183 14.05 -26.83 -15.92
CA THR A 183 12.81 -26.41 -16.61
C THR A 183 13.10 -25.29 -17.61
N GLY A 184 12.19 -25.06 -18.56
CA GLY A 184 12.29 -23.98 -19.55
C GLY A 184 11.84 -22.63 -18.98
N MET A 185 12.36 -22.19 -17.83
CA MET A 185 11.96 -20.92 -17.20
C MET A 185 13.11 -19.89 -17.11
N TYR A 186 14.34 -20.35 -16.94
CA TYR A 186 15.45 -19.47 -16.54
C TYR A 186 16.15 -18.78 -17.74
N ASP A 187 16.00 -19.33 -18.94
CA ASP A 187 16.45 -18.73 -20.18
C ASP A 187 15.46 -17.74 -20.79
N ASP A 188 14.18 -17.77 -20.39
CA ASP A 188 13.16 -16.82 -20.82
C ASP A 188 13.58 -15.35 -20.65
N ARG A 189 13.23 -14.50 -21.61
CA ARG A 189 13.45 -13.04 -21.55
C ARG A 189 12.17 -12.27 -21.87
N LEU A 190 11.91 -11.24 -21.06
CA LEU A 190 10.82 -10.29 -21.25
C LEU A 190 11.41 -8.92 -21.57
N THR A 191 11.17 -8.40 -22.76
CA THR A 191 11.60 -7.06 -23.16
C THR A 191 10.40 -6.14 -23.28
N PHE A 192 10.27 -5.18 -22.35
CA PHE A 192 9.19 -4.20 -22.37
C PHE A 192 9.54 -3.05 -23.31
N ASN A 193 8.73 -2.84 -24.34
CA ASN A 193 8.92 -1.76 -25.31
C ASN A 193 8.08 -0.52 -24.95
N ALA A 194 8.60 0.66 -25.28
CA ALA A 194 7.94 1.95 -25.01
C ALA A 194 6.62 2.17 -25.77
N ASP A 195 6.32 1.36 -26.79
CA ASP A 195 5.06 1.38 -27.53
C ASP A 195 3.94 0.54 -26.87
N GLY A 196 4.23 -0.07 -25.72
CA GLY A 196 3.29 -0.90 -24.97
C GLY A 196 3.31 -2.37 -25.38
N THR A 197 4.21 -2.78 -26.28
CA THR A 197 4.46 -4.20 -26.57
C THR A 197 5.50 -4.79 -25.62
N MET A 198 5.42 -6.09 -25.37
CA MET A 198 6.39 -6.87 -24.62
C MET A 198 6.76 -8.08 -25.47
N ASP A 199 8.03 -8.18 -25.81
CA ASP A 199 8.58 -9.34 -26.50
C ASP A 199 8.97 -10.40 -25.47
N TYR A 200 8.48 -11.61 -25.66
CA TYR A 200 8.77 -12.78 -24.85
C TYR A 200 9.61 -13.76 -25.67
N GLU A 201 10.90 -13.87 -25.32
CA GLU A 201 11.81 -14.85 -25.91
C GLU A 201 11.78 -16.10 -25.01
N ALA A 202 11.21 -17.18 -25.52
CA ALA A 202 10.99 -18.43 -24.79
C ALA A 202 12.09 -19.47 -25.03
N PHE A 203 12.93 -19.30 -26.06
CA PHE A 203 13.99 -20.25 -26.39
C PHE A 203 13.50 -21.72 -26.48
N ASP A 204 12.42 -21.90 -27.23
CA ASP A 204 11.71 -23.16 -27.53
C ASP A 204 10.76 -23.69 -26.44
N TYR A 205 10.89 -23.29 -25.16
CA TYR A 205 10.11 -23.89 -24.07
C TYR A 205 9.72 -22.90 -22.98
N ILE A 206 8.54 -23.10 -22.39
CA ILE A 206 8.11 -22.40 -21.17
C ILE A 206 7.78 -23.39 -20.05
N PHE A 207 7.81 -22.92 -18.80
CA PHE A 207 7.45 -23.69 -17.60
C PHE A 207 6.14 -23.20 -16.99
N GLY A 208 5.23 -24.11 -16.61
CA GLY A 208 3.91 -23.72 -16.10
C GLY A 208 3.03 -24.87 -15.63
N LYS A 209 1.85 -24.50 -15.13
CA LYS A 209 0.76 -25.42 -14.78
C LYS A 209 0.14 -26.02 -16.04
N ASP A 210 -0.09 -27.33 -16.02
CA ASP A 210 -0.53 -28.11 -17.18
C ASP A 210 -1.85 -27.61 -17.78
N VAL A 211 -2.91 -27.52 -16.97
CA VAL A 211 -4.24 -27.10 -17.40
C VAL A 211 -4.22 -25.74 -18.11
N PRO A 212 -3.75 -24.64 -17.50
CA PRO A 212 -3.75 -23.36 -18.20
C PRO A 212 -2.78 -23.32 -19.39
N LEU A 213 -1.62 -24.02 -19.34
CA LEU A 213 -0.74 -24.09 -20.52
C LEU A 213 -1.43 -24.75 -21.71
N GLU A 214 -2.10 -25.87 -21.50
CA GLU A 214 -2.83 -26.58 -22.53
C GLU A 214 -4.05 -25.79 -23.04
N GLU A 215 -4.77 -25.08 -22.17
CA GLU A 215 -5.96 -24.31 -22.54
C GLU A 215 -5.62 -23.03 -23.32
N ASP A 216 -4.57 -22.31 -22.91
CA ASP A 216 -4.30 -20.98 -23.43
C ASP A 216 -3.36 -20.98 -24.65
N PHE A 217 -2.49 -21.99 -24.78
CA PHE A 217 -1.51 -22.07 -25.86
C PHE A 217 -1.86 -23.15 -26.92
N SER A 218 -0.95 -24.09 -27.15
CA SER A 218 -0.98 -25.02 -28.30
C SER A 218 -1.77 -26.30 -28.03
N GLY A 219 -2.61 -26.33 -26.99
CA GLY A 219 -3.37 -27.52 -26.61
C GLY A 219 -2.56 -28.56 -25.84
N ASN A 220 -3.21 -29.68 -25.54
CA ASN A 220 -2.56 -30.88 -25.04
C ASN A 220 -1.67 -31.50 -26.14
N GLN A 221 -0.36 -31.53 -25.90
CA GLN A 221 0.64 -32.05 -26.83
C GLN A 221 1.05 -33.51 -26.53
N GLY A 222 0.39 -34.16 -25.56
CA GLY A 222 0.75 -35.50 -25.08
C GLY A 222 2.08 -35.55 -24.32
N LEU A 223 2.45 -34.43 -23.68
CA LEU A 223 3.63 -34.32 -22.83
C LEU A 223 3.34 -34.94 -21.46
N GLU A 224 4.36 -35.53 -20.84
CA GLU A 224 4.26 -35.94 -19.44
C GLU A 224 4.16 -34.70 -18.55
N THR A 225 3.46 -34.85 -17.42
CA THR A 225 3.36 -33.83 -16.38
C THR A 225 4.03 -34.31 -15.10
N ASP A 226 4.66 -33.38 -14.36
CA ASP A 226 5.12 -33.61 -12.99
C ASP A 226 4.36 -32.65 -12.07
N ASP A 227 3.69 -33.19 -11.05
CA ASP A 227 2.83 -32.41 -10.12
C ASP A 227 1.83 -31.43 -10.78
N GLY A 228 1.29 -31.81 -11.95
CA GLY A 228 0.40 -30.95 -12.74
C GLY A 228 1.11 -29.76 -13.40
N GLU A 229 2.38 -29.94 -13.74
CA GLU A 229 3.25 -28.95 -14.39
C GLU A 229 3.87 -29.56 -15.66
N HIS A 230 4.09 -28.72 -16.67
CA HIS A 230 4.95 -29.07 -17.79
C HIS A 230 6.29 -28.35 -17.62
N ASP A 231 7.35 -29.10 -17.31
CA ASP A 231 8.72 -28.57 -17.17
C ASP A 231 9.23 -27.89 -18.45
N PHE A 232 8.79 -28.40 -19.61
CA PHE A 232 9.19 -27.91 -20.94
C PHE A 232 7.99 -27.97 -21.90
N TYR A 233 7.14 -26.94 -21.89
CA TYR A 233 6.04 -26.82 -22.83
C TYR A 233 6.51 -26.10 -24.11
N PRO A 234 6.49 -26.76 -25.30
CA PRO A 234 7.03 -26.17 -26.52
C PRO A 234 6.24 -24.95 -26.99
N ILE A 235 6.94 -23.85 -27.23
CA ILE A 235 6.38 -22.60 -27.77
C ILE A 235 7.43 -21.83 -28.58
N GLU A 236 6.97 -21.05 -29.56
CA GLU A 236 7.82 -20.05 -30.23
C GLU A 236 7.82 -18.73 -29.46
N ASP A 237 8.83 -17.89 -29.67
CA ASP A 237 8.84 -16.52 -29.18
C ASP A 237 7.55 -15.78 -29.61
N PHE A 238 7.03 -14.92 -28.75
CA PHE A 238 5.78 -14.21 -29.01
C PHE A 238 5.81 -12.79 -28.46
N THR A 239 4.89 -11.96 -28.94
CA THR A 239 4.68 -10.60 -28.42
C THR A 239 3.34 -10.54 -27.69
N SER A 240 3.33 -9.89 -26.53
CA SER A 240 2.13 -9.48 -25.80
C SER A 240 2.09 -7.95 -25.70
N ASN A 241 0.96 -7.36 -25.29
CA ASN A 241 0.95 -5.96 -24.86
C ASN A 241 1.01 -5.91 -23.34
N TRP A 242 1.62 -4.86 -22.81
CA TRP A 242 1.67 -4.58 -21.39
C TRP A 242 1.16 -3.17 -21.07
N SER A 243 0.68 -3.00 -19.86
CA SER A 243 0.31 -1.69 -19.31
C SER A 243 0.50 -1.68 -17.80
N ILE A 244 0.61 -0.48 -17.22
CA ILE A 244 0.61 -0.32 -15.77
C ILE A 244 -0.75 0.25 -15.34
N SER A 245 -1.27 -0.25 -14.23
CA SER A 245 -2.40 0.33 -13.51
C SER A 245 -2.07 0.45 -12.02
N GLU A 246 -3.01 1.02 -11.25
CA GLU A 246 -2.97 1.01 -9.79
C GLU A 246 -4.23 0.31 -9.27
N GLU A 247 -4.05 -0.59 -8.30
CA GLU A 247 -5.13 -1.31 -7.62
C GLU A 247 -4.76 -1.46 -6.14
N ASP A 248 -5.69 -1.15 -5.25
CA ASP A 248 -5.50 -1.19 -3.79
C ASP A 248 -4.22 -0.49 -3.28
N GLY A 249 -3.82 0.59 -3.96
CA GLY A 249 -2.61 1.37 -3.64
C GLY A 249 -1.29 0.77 -4.12
N TYR A 250 -1.34 -0.31 -4.90
CA TYR A 250 -0.17 -0.95 -5.51
C TYR A 250 -0.16 -0.77 -7.03
N LEU A 251 1.04 -0.69 -7.59
CA LEU A 251 1.22 -0.71 -9.04
C LEU A 251 1.06 -2.13 -9.55
N VAL A 252 0.43 -2.26 -10.72
CA VAL A 252 0.09 -3.55 -11.32
C VAL A 252 0.57 -3.56 -12.77
N ILE A 253 1.33 -4.58 -13.15
CA ILE A 253 1.66 -4.87 -14.55
C ILE A 253 0.56 -5.77 -15.10
N ASN A 254 -0.11 -5.33 -16.16
CA ASN A 254 -1.13 -6.11 -16.85
C ASN A 254 -0.61 -6.53 -18.22
N PHE A 255 -0.76 -7.80 -18.55
CA PHE A 255 -0.49 -8.30 -19.90
C PHE A 255 -1.78 -8.61 -20.65
N THR A 256 -1.74 -8.55 -21.98
CA THR A 256 -2.86 -8.98 -22.84
C THR A 256 -2.60 -10.33 -23.49
N GLY A 257 -3.64 -11.10 -23.78
CA GLY A 257 -3.47 -12.46 -24.29
C GLY A 257 -2.74 -13.30 -23.26
N ASN A 258 -1.73 -14.07 -23.68
CA ASN A 258 -1.05 -15.02 -22.80
C ASN A 258 0.26 -14.48 -22.22
N GLY A 259 0.46 -13.16 -22.15
CA GLY A 259 1.67 -12.60 -21.54
C GLY A 259 1.77 -12.95 -20.04
N PHE A 260 2.98 -13.26 -19.58
CA PHE A 260 3.23 -13.73 -18.21
C PHE A 260 4.69 -13.47 -17.81
N ALA A 261 5.00 -13.74 -16.54
CA ALA A 261 6.35 -13.64 -15.99
C ALA A 261 6.77 -14.92 -15.25
N GLY A 262 7.84 -15.56 -15.71
CA GLY A 262 8.40 -16.77 -15.09
C GLY A 262 7.49 -17.99 -15.22
N PHE A 263 6.94 -18.48 -14.11
CA PHE A 263 6.10 -19.67 -14.11
C PHE A 263 4.66 -19.36 -14.58
N TYR A 264 4.20 -20.02 -15.66
CA TYR A 264 2.85 -19.80 -16.19
C TYR A 264 1.78 -20.46 -15.32
N VAL A 265 0.83 -19.65 -14.85
CA VAL A 265 -0.25 -20.09 -13.95
C VAL A 265 -1.65 -19.75 -14.46
N GLY A 266 -1.77 -19.27 -15.70
CA GLY A 266 -3.00 -18.72 -16.25
C GLY A 266 -3.52 -17.52 -15.43
N GLY A 267 -4.84 -17.42 -15.29
CA GLY A 267 -5.49 -16.39 -14.48
C GLY A 267 -5.89 -15.17 -15.29
N ASN A 268 -5.70 -13.97 -14.73
CA ASN A 268 -6.09 -12.70 -15.36
C ASN A 268 -4.91 -11.91 -15.95
N HIS A 269 -3.70 -12.49 -15.92
CA HIS A 269 -2.47 -11.86 -16.42
C HIS A 269 -2.16 -10.49 -15.78
N SER A 270 -2.62 -10.29 -14.55
CA SER A 270 -2.39 -9.11 -13.73
C SER A 270 -1.39 -9.42 -12.61
N TYR A 271 -0.36 -8.60 -12.50
CA TYR A 271 0.78 -8.81 -11.62
C TYR A 271 0.99 -7.59 -10.72
N THR A 272 0.58 -7.69 -9.45
CA THR A 272 0.89 -6.67 -8.44
C THR A 272 2.38 -6.62 -8.19
N ILE A 273 2.99 -5.44 -8.30
CA ILE A 273 4.38 -5.20 -7.94
C ILE A 273 4.46 -5.08 -6.41
N THR A 274 4.95 -6.14 -5.74
CA THR A 274 5.08 -6.16 -4.28
C THR A 274 6.42 -5.63 -3.80
N TYR A 275 7.43 -5.63 -4.68
CA TYR A 275 8.72 -4.97 -4.48
C TYR A 275 9.30 -4.56 -5.83
N ARG A 276 10.03 -3.43 -5.87
CA ARG A 276 10.84 -3.02 -7.02
C ARG A 276 12.08 -2.22 -6.63
N SER A 277 13.09 -2.32 -7.48
CA SER A 277 14.20 -1.37 -7.65
C SER A 277 14.42 -1.16 -9.15
N SER A 278 15.44 -0.41 -9.55
CA SER A 278 15.76 -0.23 -10.97
C SER A 278 16.22 -1.51 -11.69
N THR A 279 16.56 -2.56 -10.93
CA THR A 279 17.09 -3.81 -11.50
C THR A 279 16.41 -5.08 -11.02
N GLU A 280 15.47 -4.98 -10.07
CA GLU A 280 14.77 -6.14 -9.50
C GLU A 280 13.30 -5.82 -9.32
N MET A 281 12.43 -6.82 -9.50
CA MET A 281 11.03 -6.76 -9.10
C MET A 281 10.54 -8.07 -8.52
N TYR A 282 9.62 -7.99 -7.58
CA TYR A 282 8.86 -9.12 -7.07
C TYR A 282 7.40 -8.90 -7.43
N LEU A 283 6.85 -9.86 -8.17
CA LEU A 283 5.52 -9.78 -8.73
C LEU A 283 4.64 -10.83 -8.08
N LYS A 284 3.38 -10.46 -7.83
CA LYS A 284 2.32 -11.36 -7.34
C LYS A 284 1.21 -11.44 -8.38
N THR A 285 0.79 -12.63 -8.75
CA THR A 285 -0.42 -12.88 -9.58
C THR A 285 -1.34 -13.90 -8.91
N ILE A 286 -2.60 -13.93 -9.32
CA ILE A 286 -3.54 -14.98 -8.92
C ILE A 286 -3.67 -15.98 -10.07
N GLY A 287 -3.25 -17.23 -9.82
CA GLY A 287 -3.30 -18.30 -10.80
C GLY A 287 -4.70 -18.89 -10.98
N PHE A 288 -4.85 -19.77 -11.97
CA PHE A 288 -6.10 -20.50 -12.26
C PHE A 288 -6.62 -21.32 -11.06
N ASP A 289 -5.70 -21.72 -10.18
CA ASP A 289 -5.97 -22.46 -8.94
C ASP A 289 -6.46 -21.57 -7.79
N ASN A 290 -6.61 -20.26 -8.02
CA ASN A 290 -6.93 -19.21 -7.04
C ASN A 290 -5.86 -19.05 -5.94
N ASN A 291 -4.62 -19.48 -6.18
CA ASN A 291 -3.51 -19.21 -5.29
C ASN A 291 -2.76 -17.94 -5.70
N ALA A 292 -2.10 -17.30 -4.75
CA ALA A 292 -1.15 -16.23 -5.02
C ALA A 292 0.20 -16.85 -5.40
N TRP A 293 0.63 -16.59 -6.62
CA TRP A 293 1.92 -16.99 -7.16
C TRP A 293 2.85 -15.78 -7.20
N TYR A 294 4.11 -16.02 -6.86
CA TYR A 294 5.11 -14.97 -6.73
C TYR A 294 6.31 -15.28 -7.61
N ILE A 295 6.82 -14.27 -8.32
CA ILE A 295 8.01 -14.40 -9.15
C ILE A 295 8.97 -13.22 -8.93
N LYS A 296 10.26 -13.51 -8.83
CA LYS A 296 11.33 -12.50 -8.79
C LYS A 296 12.00 -12.38 -10.15
N LEU A 297 12.02 -11.16 -10.69
CA LEU A 297 12.71 -10.85 -11.93
C LEU A 297 13.89 -9.91 -11.69
N THR A 298 14.86 -9.97 -12.59
CA THR A 298 16.00 -9.06 -12.69
C THR A 298 16.26 -8.70 -14.15
N ASN A 299 16.81 -7.51 -14.41
CA ASN A 299 17.28 -7.09 -15.74
C ASN A 299 18.82 -7.19 -15.89
N GLN A 300 19.48 -7.92 -14.97
CA GLN A 300 20.92 -8.13 -14.94
C GLN A 300 21.36 -9.50 -15.47
#